data_AF-A0A951B8W7-F1
#
_entry.id   AF-A0A951B8W7-F1
#
_cell.length_a   1.000
_cell.length_b   1.000
_cell.length_c   1.000
_cell.angle_alpha   90.00
_cell.angle_beta   90.00
_cell.angle_gamma   90.00
#
_symmetry.space_group_name_H-M   'P 1'
#
loop_
_entity.id
_entity.type
_entity.pdbx_description
1 polymer ?
#
loop_
_entity_poly.entity_id
_entity_poly.type
_entity_poly.pdbx_seq_one_letter_code
_entity_poly.pdbx_strand_id
1 'polypeptide(L)'
;MTAITVYEKARIQLDLVTGQTLNRYGINIAEATSGEVLKQPTVPGISPLSPEQQQNLEQQLNQPLPQINLPANQPQTQPQAQPQPTDTQPR
;
A
#
# COMPACT_ATOMS: atom_id res chain seq x y z
N MET A 1 -11.50 -37.04 -34.60
CA MET A 1 -11.93 -35.88 -33.78
C MET A 1 -12.02 -34.68 -34.71
N THR A 2 -13.12 -33.93 -34.70
CA THR A 2 -13.25 -32.74 -35.53
C THR A 2 -12.61 -31.53 -34.83
N ALA A 3 -12.21 -30.51 -35.58
CA ALA A 3 -11.62 -29.29 -35.01
C ALA A 3 -12.52 -28.63 -33.96
N ILE A 4 -13.85 -28.72 -34.13
CA ILE A 4 -14.85 -28.22 -33.18
C ILE A 4 -14.74 -28.95 -31.84
N THR A 5 -14.65 -30.28 -31.84
CA THR A 5 -14.52 -31.07 -30.59
C THR A 5 -13.22 -30.75 -29.84
N VAL A 6 -12.13 -30.51 -30.57
CA VAL A 6 -10.84 -30.14 -29.96
C VAL A 6 -10.91 -28.73 -29.37
N TYR A 7 -11.55 -27.79 -30.08
CA TYR A 7 -11.76 -26.43 -29.60
C TYR A 7 -12.58 -26.40 -28.31
N GLU A 8 -13.73 -27.08 -28.27
CA GLU A 8 -14.58 -27.15 -27.08
C GLU A 8 -13.84 -27.74 -25.88
N LYS A 9 -13.07 -28.81 -26.11
CA LYS A 9 -12.23 -29.40 -25.06
C LYS A 9 -11.16 -28.43 -24.57
N ALA A 10 -10.46 -27.75 -25.48
CA ALA A 10 -9.40 -26.80 -25.12
C ALA A 10 -9.96 -25.61 -24.33
N ARG A 11 -11.14 -25.11 -24.72
CA ARG A 11 -11.83 -24.02 -24.03
C ARG A 11 -12.17 -24.39 -22.58
N ILE A 12 -12.79 -25.55 -22.37
CA ILE A 12 -13.14 -26.03 -21.02
C ILE A 12 -11.88 -26.24 -20.19
N GLN A 13 -10.84 -26.83 -20.77
CA GLN A 13 -9.56 -27.05 -20.07
C GLN A 13 -8.92 -25.73 -19.65
N LEU A 14 -8.94 -24.72 -20.51
CA LEU A 14 -8.40 -23.40 -20.21
C LEU A 14 -9.13 -22.76 -19.03
N ASP A 15 -10.46 -22.80 -19.04
CA ASP A 15 -11.29 -22.24 -17.95
C ASP A 15 -10.98 -22.93 -16.61
N LEU A 16 -10.89 -24.25 -16.63
CA LEU A 16 -10.60 -25.06 -15.45
C LEU A 16 -9.20 -24.76 -14.88
N VAL A 17 -8.18 -24.68 -15.73
CA VAL A 17 -6.80 -24.34 -15.32
C VAL A 17 -6.73 -22.90 -14.81
N THR A 18 -7.46 -21.98 -15.44
CA THR A 18 -7.52 -20.57 -15.02
C THR A 18 -8.15 -20.45 -13.65
N GLY A 19 -9.32 -21.06 -13.43
CA GLY A 19 -9.99 -21.08 -12.13
C GLY A 19 -9.13 -21.68 -11.02
N GLN A 20 -8.45 -22.80 -11.29
CA GLN A 20 -7.52 -23.41 -10.32
C GLN A 20 -6.33 -22.51 -9.98
N THR A 21 -5.78 -21.82 -10.98
CA THR A 21 -4.65 -20.91 -10.80
C THR A 21 -5.07 -19.73 -9.92
N LEU A 22 -6.20 -19.10 -10.22
CA LEU A 22 -6.71 -17.97 -9.45
C LEU A 22 -7.02 -18.36 -8.00
N ASN A 23 -7.66 -19.51 -7.79
CA ASN A 23 -7.95 -20.01 -6.45
C ASN A 23 -6.66 -20.30 -5.66
N ARG A 24 -5.65 -20.91 -6.29
CA ARG A 24 -4.34 -21.16 -5.66
C ARG A 24 -3.68 -19.89 -5.15
N TYR A 25 -3.81 -18.78 -5.88
CA TYR A 25 -3.25 -17.48 -5.48
C TYR A 25 -4.22 -16.62 -4.66
N GLY A 26 -5.41 -17.14 -4.32
CA GLY A 26 -6.42 -16.39 -3.57
C GLY A 26 -6.97 -15.17 -4.32
N ILE A 27 -6.87 -15.16 -5.65
CA ILE A 27 -7.34 -14.05 -6.49
C ILE A 27 -8.82 -14.22 -6.74
N ASN A 28 -9.62 -13.30 -6.21
CA ASN A 28 -11.04 -13.20 -6.53
C ASN A 28 -11.22 -12.30 -7.77
N ILE A 29 -11.76 -12.85 -8.87
CA ILE A 29 -11.98 -12.07 -10.10
C ILE A 29 -12.87 -10.85 -9.83
N ALA A 30 -13.92 -10.98 -9.01
CA ALA A 30 -14.82 -9.87 -8.73
C ALA A 30 -14.08 -8.70 -8.05
N GLU A 31 -13.19 -9.00 -7.10
CA GLU A 31 -12.34 -8.01 -6.42
C GLU A 31 -11.31 -7.41 -7.39
N ALA A 32 -10.68 -8.26 -8.21
CA ALA A 32 -9.72 -7.83 -9.23
C ALA A 32 -10.33 -6.88 -10.28
N THR A 33 -11.65 -6.96 -10.51
CA THR A 33 -12.34 -6.11 -11.49
C THR A 33 -12.77 -4.77 -10.90
N SER A 34 -13.06 -4.69 -9.59
CA SER A 34 -13.36 -3.40 -8.93
C SER A 34 -12.09 -2.62 -8.58
N GLY A 35 -10.94 -3.29 -8.54
CA GLY A 35 -9.66 -2.69 -8.13
C GLY A 35 -9.53 -2.55 -6.61
N GLU A 36 -10.45 -3.11 -5.84
CA GLU A 36 -10.43 -3.08 -4.38
C GLU A 36 -9.86 -4.38 -3.83
N VAL A 37 -8.85 -4.25 -2.97
CA VAL A 37 -8.25 -5.38 -2.24
C VAL A 37 -8.99 -5.53 -0.91
N LEU A 38 -10.07 -6.31 -0.89
CA LEU A 38 -10.90 -6.51 0.32
C LEU A 38 -10.25 -7.44 1.34
N LYS A 39 -9.39 -8.34 0.91
CA LYS A 39 -8.61 -9.24 1.78
C LYS A 39 -7.12 -9.04 1.57
N GLN A 40 -6.41 -8.95 2.69
CA GLN A 40 -4.96 -8.88 2.68
C GLN A 40 -4.38 -10.19 2.12
N PRO A 41 -3.52 -10.14 1.08
CA PRO A 41 -2.97 -11.35 0.48
C PRO A 41 -2.06 -12.08 1.48
N THR A 42 -2.20 -13.40 1.57
CA THR A 42 -1.34 -14.25 2.41
C THR A 42 -0.24 -14.84 1.53
N VAL A 43 1.02 -14.59 1.89
CA VAL A 43 2.18 -15.15 1.19
C VAL A 43 2.55 -16.49 1.85
N PRO A 44 2.72 -17.58 1.07
CA PRO A 44 3.08 -18.89 1.63
C PRO A 44 4.39 -18.85 2.42
N GLY A 45 4.42 -19.52 3.58
CA GLY A 45 5.62 -19.64 4.40
C GLY A 45 5.92 -18.44 5.31
N ILE A 46 5.13 -17.36 5.24
CA ILE A 46 5.22 -16.25 6.19
C ILE A 46 3.90 -16.08 6.95
N SER A 47 4.01 -16.02 8.27
CA SER A 47 2.89 -15.67 9.13
C SER A 47 2.68 -14.16 9.12
N PRO A 48 1.42 -13.67 9.10
CA PRO A 48 1.14 -12.26 9.31
C PRO A 48 1.72 -11.78 10.64
N LEU A 49 2.17 -10.53 10.67
CA LEU A 49 2.61 -9.88 11.90
C LEU A 49 1.46 -9.88 12.91
N SER A 50 1.78 -10.20 14.17
CA SER A 50 0.82 -10.01 15.26
C SER A 50 0.53 -8.51 15.46
N PRO A 51 -0.63 -8.14 16.01
CA PRO A 51 -0.98 -6.72 16.22
C PRO A 51 0.08 -5.94 16.99
N GLU A 52 0.72 -6.56 17.99
CA GLU A 52 1.83 -5.96 18.76
C GLU A 52 3.07 -5.71 17.90
N GLN A 53 3.35 -6.59 16.95
CA GLN A 53 4.50 -6.45 16.03
C GLN A 53 4.24 -5.36 14.99
N GLN A 54 3.00 -5.18 14.54
CA GLN A 54 2.62 -4.09 13.64
C GLN A 54 2.82 -2.72 14.33
N GLN A 55 2.36 -2.56 15.56
CA GLN A 55 2.53 -1.32 16.33
C GLN A 55 4.00 -0.94 16.53
N ASN A 56 4.87 -1.93 16.77
CA ASN A 56 6.30 -1.66 16.94
C ASN A 56 6.95 -1.16 15.63
N LEU A 57 6.52 -1.70 14.49
CA LEU A 57 7.02 -1.29 13.17
C LEU A 57 6.61 0.15 12.84
N GLU A 58 5.38 0.54 13.19
CA GLU A 58 4.87 1.91 13.01
C GLU A 58 5.65 2.92 13.87
N GLN A 59 5.98 2.56 15.12
CA GLN A 59 6.77 3.41 16.01
C GLN A 59 8.21 3.60 15.52
N GLN A 60 8.81 2.56 14.94
CA GLN A 60 10.18 2.62 14.42
C GLN A 60 10.29 3.49 13.16
N LEU A 61 9.24 3.51 12.31
CA LEU A 61 9.20 4.35 11.12
C LEU A 61 9.06 5.85 11.43
N ASN A 62 8.50 6.18 12.59
CA ASN A 62 8.33 7.55 13.08
C ASN A 62 9.54 8.10 13.86
N GLN A 63 10.66 7.36 13.94
CA GLN A 63 11.88 7.92 14.52
C GLN A 63 12.47 9.01 13.60
N PRO A 64 12.83 10.18 14.15
CA PRO A 64 13.49 11.23 13.37
C PRO A 64 14.80 10.68 12.80
N LEU A 65 15.04 10.89 11.50
CA LEU A 65 16.30 10.54 10.86
C LEU A 65 17.45 11.21 11.63
N PRO A 66 18.61 10.54 11.82
CA PRO A 66 19.75 11.15 12.46
C PRO A 66 20.15 12.42 11.71
N GLN A 67 20.05 13.56 12.39
CA GLN A 67 20.37 14.86 11.84
C GLN A 67 21.89 14.94 11.63
N ILE A 68 22.33 15.04 10.38
CA ILE A 68 23.72 15.36 10.07
C ILE A 68 23.93 16.84 10.39
N ASN A 69 24.74 17.11 11.41
CA ASN A 69 25.20 18.47 11.74
C ASN A 69 26.19 18.95 10.67
N LEU A 70 25.71 19.66 9.65
CA LEU A 70 26.57 20.50 8.81
C LEU A 70 26.88 21.80 9.57
N PRO A 71 28.15 22.28 9.61
CA PRO A 71 28.51 23.52 10.28
C PRO A 71 27.80 24.72 9.61
N ALA A 72 27.04 25.46 10.41
CA ALA A 72 26.26 26.62 10.01
C ALA A 72 27.18 27.83 9.78
N ASN A 73 27.16 28.39 8.56
CA ASN A 73 27.64 29.75 8.35
C ASN A 73 27.00 30.38 7.11
N GLN A 74 25.72 30.75 7.18
CA GLN A 74 25.12 31.75 6.28
C GLN A 74 24.02 32.54 7.00
N PRO A 75 24.02 33.89 6.93
CA PRO A 75 22.91 34.71 7.43
C PRO A 75 21.69 34.58 6.51
N GLN A 76 20.55 34.17 7.07
CA GLN A 76 19.26 34.12 6.37
C GLN A 76 18.61 35.51 6.34
N THR A 77 18.38 36.07 5.14
CA THR A 77 17.33 37.06 4.91
C THR A 77 16.03 36.32 4.61
N GLN A 78 15.10 36.28 5.57
CA GLN A 78 13.71 35.86 5.33
C GLN A 78 12.83 37.11 5.15
N PRO A 79 11.98 37.19 4.11
CA PRO A 79 10.73 37.93 4.20
C PRO A 79 9.70 37.02 4.89
N GLN A 80 9.45 37.24 6.18
CA GLN A 80 8.34 36.61 6.89
C GLN A 80 7.02 37.18 6.37
N ALA A 81 6.23 36.34 5.70
CA ALA A 81 4.81 36.57 5.51
C ALA A 81 4.04 35.73 6.54
N GLN A 82 3.57 36.37 7.62
CA GLN A 82 2.47 35.83 8.43
C GLN A 82 1.62 36.98 9.01
N PRO A 83 0.30 36.98 8.80
CA PRO A 83 -0.63 37.98 9.32
C PRO A 83 -1.03 37.66 10.76
N GLN A 84 -1.15 38.67 11.63
CA GLN A 84 -1.75 38.51 12.96
C GLN A 84 -2.84 39.59 13.19
N PRO A 85 -4.12 39.19 13.40
CA PRO A 85 -5.22 40.09 13.72
C PRO A 85 -5.27 40.49 15.21
N THR A 86 -5.97 41.60 15.43
CA THR A 86 -6.15 42.50 16.58
C THR A 86 -6.56 41.87 17.93
N ASP A 87 -6.04 42.40 19.04
CA ASP A 87 -6.87 42.70 20.23
C ASP A 87 -6.30 43.84 21.09
N THR A 88 -7.22 44.54 21.75
CA THR A 88 -7.18 45.86 22.40
C THR A 88 -6.76 45.79 23.88
N GLN A 89 -6.03 46.80 24.42
CA GLN A 89 -6.09 47.18 25.85
C GLN A 89 -5.45 48.56 26.16
N PRO A 90 -5.70 49.20 27.33
CA PRO A 90 -6.42 50.47 27.44
C PRO A 90 -5.57 51.62 28.02
N ARG A 91 -6.10 52.86 27.99
CA ARG A 91 -5.78 53.91 28.97
C ARG A 91 -6.98 54.79 29.23
#